data_AF-C2KKF3-F1
#
_entry.id   AF-C2KKF3-F1
#
_cell.length_a   1.000
_cell.length_b   1.000
_cell.length_c   1.000
_cell.angle_alpha   90.00
_cell.angle_beta   90.00
_cell.angle_gamma   90.00
#
_symmetry.space_group_name_H-M   'P 1'
#
loop_
_entity.id
_entity.type
_entity.pdbx_description
1 polymer ?
#
loop_
_entity_poly.entity_id
_entity_poly.type
_entity_poly.pdbx_seq_one_letter_code
_entity_poly.pdbx_strand_id
1 'polypeptide(L)'
;MDIIAVAFVGFQVINIWHIGNVLWLVPFLLGFCIQGMGEEILVRGYLLGKLSQHLSHASAIIISSLFFAALHLANPGITRVAFLELFLFGAIMAMIRIETEDLWVVGAFHGAWNFFQGQFLVLLFLVPTVVR
;
A
#
# COMPACT_ATOMS: atom_id res chain seq x y z
N MET A 1 -13.79 -4.50 -1.02
CA MET A 1 -13.39 -5.80 -1.55
C MET A 1 -11.86 -5.77 -1.61
N ASP A 2 -11.24 -6.08 -0.48
CA ASP A 2 -10.82 -7.43 -0.03
C ASP A 2 -9.36 -7.74 -0.37
N ILE A 3 -8.47 -6.75 -0.23
CA ILE A 3 -7.04 -6.99 0.00
C ILE A 3 -6.80 -7.55 1.42
N ILE A 4 -7.75 -7.34 2.34
CA ILE A 4 -7.64 -7.74 3.75
C ILE A 4 -8.04 -9.21 3.97
N ALA A 5 -8.63 -9.90 2.98
CA ALA A 5 -9.15 -11.25 3.16
C ALA A 5 -8.17 -12.39 2.89
N VAL A 6 -7.01 -12.17 2.23
CA VAL A 6 -6.24 -13.31 1.67
C VAL A 6 -4.91 -13.62 2.38
N ALA A 7 -4.36 -12.75 3.22
CA ALA A 7 -3.13 -13.08 3.96
C ALA A 7 -3.36 -13.64 5.37
N PHE A 8 -4.53 -13.41 5.99
CA PHE A 8 -4.77 -13.77 7.40
C PHE A 8 -6.20 -14.26 7.66
N VAL A 9 -6.63 -15.32 6.99
CA VAL A 9 -7.92 -16.00 7.22
C VAL A 9 -8.10 -16.47 8.70
N GLY A 10 -7.07 -16.41 9.54
CA GLY A 10 -7.11 -16.86 10.94
C GLY A 10 -7.33 -15.80 12.04
N PHE A 11 -7.12 -14.50 11.79
CA PHE A 11 -7.25 -13.47 12.84
C PHE A 11 -8.32 -12.43 12.46
N GLN A 12 -9.50 -12.56 13.05
CA GLN A 12 -10.56 -11.57 12.94
C GLN A 12 -10.05 -10.24 13.52
N VAL A 13 -9.95 -9.21 12.68
CA VAL A 13 -9.42 -7.85 12.98
C VAL A 13 -10.09 -7.19 14.20
N ILE A 14 -11.31 -7.65 14.53
CA ILE A 14 -12.09 -7.24 15.71
C ILE A 14 -11.36 -7.50 17.02
N ASN A 15 -10.54 -8.56 17.09
CA ASN A 15 -9.83 -8.92 18.34
C ASN A 15 -8.64 -8.02 18.66
N ILE A 16 -8.11 -7.22 17.73
CA ILE A 16 -6.82 -6.52 17.89
C ILE A 16 -6.91 -5.28 18.82
N TRP A 17 -8.11 -4.81 19.16
CA TRP A 17 -8.30 -3.52 19.84
C TRP A 17 -8.63 -3.60 21.34
N HIS A 18 -8.65 -4.79 21.93
CA HIS A 18 -8.63 -4.90 23.38
C HIS A 18 -7.29 -4.41 23.94
N ILE A 19 -7.26 -3.80 25.12
CA ILE A 19 -6.06 -3.22 25.75
C ILE A 19 -4.87 -4.23 25.86
N GLY A 20 -5.14 -5.53 25.85
CA GLY A 20 -4.12 -6.59 25.75
C GLY A 20 -3.51 -6.82 24.36
N ASN A 21 -4.04 -6.15 23.32
CA ASN A 21 -3.74 -6.40 21.92
C ASN A 21 -3.07 -5.20 21.19
N VAL A 22 -2.84 -4.07 21.87
CA VAL A 22 -2.04 -2.94 21.35
C VAL A 22 -0.63 -3.38 20.94
N LEU A 23 -0.08 -4.40 21.60
CA LEU A 23 1.23 -4.97 21.25
C LEU A 23 1.24 -5.57 19.83
N TRP A 24 0.09 -5.96 19.27
CA TRP A 24 0.01 -6.44 17.89
C TRP A 24 0.21 -5.34 16.85
N LEU A 25 0.06 -4.07 17.20
CA LEU A 25 0.29 -2.97 16.24
C LEU A 25 1.74 -2.94 15.74
N VAL A 26 2.70 -3.34 16.57
CA VAL A 26 4.12 -3.38 16.22
C VAL A 26 4.41 -4.41 15.11
N PRO A 27 4.09 -5.71 15.26
CA PRO A 27 4.31 -6.67 14.17
C PRO A 27 3.47 -6.36 12.92
N PHE A 28 2.28 -5.77 13.05
CA PHE A 28 1.51 -5.31 11.88
C PHE A 28 2.22 -4.18 11.13
N LEU A 29 2.71 -3.16 11.84
CA LEU A 29 3.49 -2.07 11.24
C LEU A 29 4.73 -2.62 10.53
N LEU A 30 5.47 -3.52 11.19
CA LEU A 30 6.64 -4.16 10.59
C LEU A 30 6.28 -4.96 9.34
N GLY A 31 5.17 -5.71 9.38
CA GLY A 31 4.65 -6.44 8.23
C GLY A 31 4.36 -5.52 7.04
N PHE A 32 3.67 -4.40 7.27
CA PHE A 32 3.39 -3.42 6.21
C PHE A 32 4.65 -2.72 5.71
N CYS A 33 5.63 -2.44 6.56
CA CYS A 33 6.92 -1.89 6.13
C CYS A 33 7.68 -2.87 5.22
N ILE A 34 7.72 -4.15 5.58
CA ILE A 34 8.37 -5.20 4.76
C ILE A 34 7.63 -5.37 3.43
N GLN A 35 6.30 -5.46 3.48
CA GLN A 35 5.46 -5.57 2.29
C GLN A 35 5.67 -4.36 1.36
N GLY A 36 5.48 -3.14 1.87
CA GLY A 36 5.60 -1.91 1.10
C GLY A 36 6.99 -1.75 0.50
N MET A 37 8.06 -2.04 1.27
CA MET A 37 9.42 -2.05 0.75
C MET A 37 9.62 -3.07 -0.37
N GLY A 38 9.08 -4.28 -0.23
CA GLY A 38 9.17 -5.31 -1.27
C GLY A 38 8.55 -4.86 -2.60
N GLU A 39 7.38 -4.24 -2.54
CA GLU A 39 6.70 -3.68 -3.71
C GLU A 39 7.50 -2.51 -4.32
N GLU A 40 8.04 -1.61 -3.50
CA GLU A 40 8.85 -0.48 -3.98
C GLU A 40 10.20 -0.90 -4.56
N ILE A 41 10.86 -1.95 -4.04
CA ILE A 41 12.08 -2.50 -4.65
C ILE A 41 11.82 -2.91 -6.10
N LEU A 42 10.73 -3.64 -6.35
CA LEU A 42 10.36 -4.10 -7.68
C LEU A 42 10.01 -2.92 -8.59
N VAL A 43 9.12 -2.04 -8.14
CA VAL A 43 8.52 -1.03 -9.03
C VAL A 43 9.37 0.23 -9.12
N ARG A 44 9.94 0.72 -8.02
CA ARG A 44 10.66 2.01 -7.94
C ARG A 44 12.18 1.82 -7.99
N GLY A 45 12.68 0.73 -7.42
CA GLY A 45 14.07 0.32 -7.57
C GLY A 45 14.38 -0.18 -8.98
N TYR A 46 13.74 -1.27 -9.38
CA TYR A 46 14.07 -1.93 -10.65
C TYR A 46 13.35 -1.31 -11.85
N LEU A 47 12.01 -1.34 -11.89
CA LEU A 47 11.26 -0.94 -13.09
C LEU A 47 11.43 0.55 -13.42
N LEU A 48 11.14 1.45 -12.48
CA LEU A 48 11.31 2.90 -12.68
C LEU A 48 12.78 3.25 -12.97
N GLY A 49 13.73 2.62 -12.26
CA GLY A 49 15.16 2.80 -12.50
C GLY A 49 15.56 2.43 -13.92
N LYS A 50 15.06 1.31 -14.46
CA LYS A 50 15.29 0.91 -15.84
C LYS A 50 14.60 1.82 -16.85
N LEU A 51 13.35 2.20 -16.62
CA LEU A 51 12.62 3.08 -17.54
C LEU A 51 13.28 4.46 -17.64
N SER A 52 13.78 4.99 -16.53
CA SER A 52 14.42 6.31 -16.48
C SER A 52 15.76 6.37 -17.24
N GLN A 53 16.36 5.23 -17.59
CA GLN A 53 17.56 5.17 -18.44
C GLN A 53 17.26 5.35 -19.93
N HIS A 54 16.01 5.14 -20.35
CA HIS A 54 15.63 5.07 -21.76
C HIS A 54 14.48 6.00 -22.14
N LEU A 55 13.70 6.47 -21.16
CA LEU A 55 12.50 7.28 -21.36
C LEU A 55 12.58 8.58 -20.56
N SER A 56 11.71 9.53 -20.92
CA SER A 56 11.50 10.73 -20.10
C SER A 56 10.98 10.36 -18.70
N HIS A 57 11.28 11.19 -17.70
CA HIS A 57 10.75 11.01 -16.34
C HIS A 57 9.21 10.87 -16.34
N ALA A 58 8.50 11.70 -17.11
CA ALA A 58 7.04 11.62 -17.21
C ALA A 58 6.56 10.25 -17.71
N SER A 59 7.16 9.73 -18.79
CA SER A 59 6.83 8.41 -19.32
C SER A 59 7.16 7.29 -18.33
N ALA A 60 8.33 7.37 -17.67
CA ALA A 60 8.75 6.38 -16.69
C ALA A 60 7.81 6.34 -15.47
N ILE A 61 7.38 7.50 -14.95
CA ILE A 61 6.38 7.63 -13.88
C ILE A 61 5.06 7.00 -14.32
N ILE A 62 4.51 7.37 -15.49
CA ILE A 62 3.21 6.85 -15.94
C ILE A 62 3.25 5.32 -16.08
N ILE A 63 4.28 4.77 -16.73
CA ILE A 63 4.37 3.33 -17.00
C ILE A 63 4.55 2.54 -15.69
N SER A 64 5.47 2.97 -14.82
CA SER A 64 5.70 2.30 -13.53
C SER A 64 4.47 2.36 -12.63
N SER A 65 3.71 3.46 -12.66
CA SER A 65 2.49 3.63 -11.87
C SER A 65 1.33 2.79 -12.40
N LEU A 66 1.17 2.69 -13.73
CA LEU A 66 0.20 1.79 -14.34
C LEU A 66 0.54 0.33 -14.04
N PHE A 67 1.82 -0.04 -14.09
CA PHE A 67 2.28 -1.37 -13.73
C PHE A 67 1.96 -1.69 -12.26
N PHE A 68 2.23 -0.75 -11.34
CA PHE A 68 1.85 -0.89 -9.94
C PHE A 68 0.34 -1.13 -9.76
N ALA A 69 -0.51 -0.29 -10.36
CA ALA A 69 -1.95 -0.47 -10.29
C ALA A 69 -2.41 -1.80 -10.92
N ALA A 70 -1.77 -2.24 -12.00
CA ALA A 70 -2.08 -3.50 -12.68
C ALA A 70 -1.75 -4.74 -11.84
N LEU A 71 -0.66 -4.73 -11.06
CA LEU A 71 -0.33 -5.83 -10.13
C LEU A 71 -1.46 -6.11 -9.14
N HIS A 72 -2.29 -5.10 -8.85
CA HIS A 72 -3.39 -5.20 -7.91
C HIS A 72 -4.72 -5.64 -8.55
N LEU A 73 -4.77 -5.82 -9.88
CA LEU A 73 -5.99 -6.27 -10.56
C LEU A 73 -6.43 -7.69 -10.15
N ALA A 74 -5.49 -8.51 -9.66
CA ALA A 74 -5.78 -9.82 -9.11
C ALA A 74 -6.47 -9.76 -7.73
N ASN A 75 -6.52 -8.59 -7.09
CA ASN A 75 -7.12 -8.45 -5.78
C ASN A 75 -8.64 -8.49 -5.88
N PRO A 76 -9.32 -9.34 -5.07
CA PRO A 76 -10.77 -9.47 -5.13
C PRO A 76 -11.47 -8.12 -4.96
N GLY A 77 -12.26 -7.77 -5.98
CA GLY A 77 -13.14 -6.61 -6.02
C GLY A 77 -12.48 -5.24 -6.00
N ILE A 78 -11.30 -5.16 -6.62
CA ILE A 78 -10.79 -3.90 -7.12
C ILE A 78 -11.87 -3.18 -7.97
N THR A 79 -12.15 -1.93 -7.60
CA THR A 79 -13.07 -1.06 -8.35
C THR A 79 -12.27 -0.17 -9.30
N ARG A 80 -12.96 0.48 -10.25
CA ARG A 80 -12.33 1.50 -11.11
C ARG A 80 -11.73 2.65 -10.31
N VAL A 81 -12.39 3.03 -9.20
CA VAL A 81 -11.91 4.08 -8.29
C VAL A 81 -10.66 3.62 -7.55
N ALA A 82 -10.66 2.40 -7.00
CA ALA A 82 -9.48 1.85 -6.33
C ALA A 82 -8.28 1.72 -7.29
N PHE A 83 -8.51 1.33 -8.54
CA PHE A 83 -7.46 1.31 -9.56
C PHE A 83 -6.87 2.71 -9.81
N LEU A 84 -7.72 3.74 -9.91
CA LEU A 84 -7.27 5.12 -10.07
C LEU A 84 -6.47 5.59 -8.84
N GLU A 85 -6.91 5.27 -7.62
CA GLU A 85 -6.19 5.58 -6.39
C GLU A 85 -4.80 4.93 -6.37
N LEU A 86 -4.70 3.65 -6.73
CA LEU A 86 -3.41 2.94 -6.82
C LEU A 86 -2.49 3.56 -7.88
N PHE A 87 -3.05 3.95 -9.03
CA PHE A 87 -2.29 4.65 -10.06
C PHE A 87 -1.75 6.00 -9.56
N LEU A 88 -2.59 6.81 -8.91
CA LEU A 88 -2.20 8.13 -8.38
C LEU A 88 -1.18 7.99 -7.24
N PHE A 89 -1.40 7.06 -6.31
CA PHE A 89 -0.44 6.71 -5.27
C PHE A 89 0.90 6.31 -5.89
N GLY A 90 0.86 5.46 -6.92
CA GLY A 90 2.05 5.01 -7.60
C GLY A 90 2.82 6.12 -8.29
N ALA A 91 2.12 7.13 -8.83
CA ALA A 91 2.71 8.30 -9.45
C ALA A 91 3.38 9.20 -8.40
N ILE A 92 2.75 9.39 -7.25
CA ILE A 92 3.34 10.14 -6.13
C ILE A 92 4.62 9.44 -5.64
N MET A 93 4.60 8.11 -5.46
CA MET A 93 5.79 7.36 -5.05
C MET A 93 6.92 7.45 -6.09
N ALA A 94 6.58 7.40 -7.38
CA ALA A 94 7.58 7.57 -8.44
C ALA A 94 8.20 8.98 -8.44
N MET A 95 7.40 10.03 -8.24
CA MET A 95 7.90 11.40 -8.11
C MET A 95 8.82 11.54 -6.88
N ILE A 96 8.39 11.04 -5.71
CA ILE A 96 9.23 11.06 -4.50
C ILE A 96 10.54 10.32 -4.77
N ARG A 97 10.51 9.13 -5.38
CA ARG A 97 11.73 8.37 -5.66
C ARG A 97 12.69 9.12 -6.59
N ILE A 98 12.18 9.85 -7.59
CA ILE A 98 13.02 10.62 -8.52
C ILE A 98 13.66 11.80 -7.78
N GLU A 99 12.89 12.52 -6.96
CA GLU A 99 13.37 13.71 -6.25
C GLU A 99 14.32 13.38 -5.09
N THR A 100 14.05 12.33 -4.32
CA THR A 100 14.87 11.99 -3.13
C THR A 100 16.04 11.08 -3.46
N GLU A 101 15.99 10.41 -4.61
CA GLU A 101 16.86 9.31 -4.99
C GLU A 101 16.93 8.14 -3.99
N ASP A 102 16.04 8.12 -2.99
CA ASP A 102 16.09 7.23 -1.84
C ASP A 102 14.92 6.25 -1.82
N LEU A 103 15.25 4.96 -1.87
CA LEU A 103 14.27 3.88 -1.82
C LEU A 103 13.69 3.69 -0.41
N TRP A 104 14.45 4.01 0.64
CA TRP A 104 13.99 3.90 2.03
C TRP A 104 12.86 4.87 2.32
N VAL A 105 12.91 6.09 1.77
CA VAL A 105 11.86 7.09 1.93
C VAL A 105 10.54 6.59 1.34
N VAL A 106 10.55 6.10 0.10
CA VAL A 106 9.32 5.59 -0.54
C VAL A 106 8.81 4.32 0.11
N GLY A 107 9.69 3.40 0.52
CA GLY A 107 9.29 2.18 1.23
C GLY A 107 8.68 2.48 2.60
N ALA A 108 9.25 3.42 3.36
CA ALA A 108 8.69 3.86 4.64
C ALA A 108 7.34 4.56 4.46
N PHE A 109 7.22 5.44 3.46
CA PHE A 109 5.95 6.12 3.16
C PHE A 109 4.87 5.12 2.75
N HIS A 110 5.19 4.15 1.90
CA HIS A 110 4.25 3.12 1.49
C HIS A 110 3.84 2.22 2.66
N GLY A 111 4.80 1.74 3.46
CA GLY A 111 4.49 0.97 4.67
C GLY A 111 3.57 1.73 5.64
N ALA A 112 3.86 3.01 5.87
CA ALA A 112 3.02 3.89 6.70
C ALA A 112 1.62 4.07 6.09
N TRP A 113 1.52 4.32 4.79
CA TRP A 113 0.24 4.45 4.08
C TRP A 113 -0.64 3.23 4.28
N ASN A 114 -0.10 2.02 4.03
CA ASN A 114 -0.86 0.77 4.19
C ASN A 114 -1.25 0.53 5.64
N PHE A 115 -0.36 0.83 6.60
CA PHE A 115 -0.68 0.73 8.02
C PHE A 115 -1.85 1.64 8.39
N PHE A 116 -1.84 2.91 7.97
CA PHE A 116 -2.91 3.87 8.25
C PHE A 116 -4.22 3.52 7.55
N GLN A 117 -4.18 3.10 6.29
CA GLN A 117 -5.37 2.68 5.54
C GLN A 117 -6.02 1.46 6.20
N GLY A 118 -5.20 0.54 6.72
CA GLY A 118 -5.65 -0.55 7.58
C GLY A 118 -6.35 -0.05 8.85
N GLN A 119 -5.74 0.88 9.60
CA GLN A 119 -6.30 1.38 10.86
C GLN A 119 -7.62 2.17 10.67
N PHE A 120 -7.69 3.01 9.63
CA PHE A 120 -8.88 3.84 9.38
C PHE A 120 -10.10 2.99 9.03
N LEU A 121 -9.88 1.88 8.30
CA LEU A 121 -10.95 0.93 8.00
C LEU A 121 -11.46 0.28 9.29
N VAL A 122 -10.58 -0.07 10.23
CA VAL A 122 -11.02 -0.65 11.51
C VAL A 122 -11.77 0.36 12.38
N LEU A 123 -11.33 1.62 12.43
CA LEU A 123 -12.04 2.64 13.19
C LEU A 123 -13.47 2.89 12.66
N LEU A 124 -13.66 2.78 11.33
CA LEU A 124 -14.96 2.95 10.68
C LEU A 124 -15.93 1.79 10.97
N PHE A 125 -15.42 0.56 11.11
CA PHE A 125 -16.22 -0.63 11.47
C PHE A 125 -16.34 -0.87 12.99
N LEU A 126 -15.63 -0.09 13.81
CA LEU A 126 -15.77 -0.05 15.27
C LEU A 126 -16.69 1.07 15.78
N VAL A 127 -17.24 1.92 14.91
CA VAL A 127 -18.46 2.68 15.26
C VAL A 127 -19.58 1.65 15.27
N PRO A 128 -20.11 1.25 16.45
CA PRO A 128 -21.23 0.35 16.45
C PRO A 128 -22.35 1.10 15.76
N THR A 129 -22.87 0.53 14.67
CA THR A 129 -24.24 0.81 14.27
C THR A 129 -25.12 0.39 15.45
N VAL A 130 -25.33 1.31 16.39
CA VAL A 130 -26.49 1.32 17.26
C VAL A 130 -27.67 1.62 16.34
N VAL A 131 -28.13 0.59 15.65
CA VAL A 131 -29.48 0.54 15.11
C VAL A 131 -30.09 -0.72 15.70
N ARG A 132 -31.15 -0.49 16.48
CA ARG A 132 -31.99 -1.50 17.11
C ARG A 132 -32.55 -2.49 16.09
#